data_AF-A0A2V8V3Y3-F1
#
_entry.id   AF-A0A2V8V3Y3-F1
#
_cell.length_a   1.000
_cell.length_b   1.000
_cell.length_c   1.000
_cell.angle_alpha   90.00
_cell.angle_beta   90.00
_cell.angle_gamma   90.00
#
_symmetry.space_group_name_H-M   'P 1'
#
loop_
_entity.id
_entity.type
_entity.pdbx_description
1 polymer ?
#
loop_
_entity_poly.entity_id
_entity_poly.type
_entity_poly.pdbx_seq_one_letter_code
_entity_poly.pdbx_strand_id
1 'polypeptide(L)'
;MVLDTNVLVAAFRSKRGASYELVRSIGRADWRLNVSVALALEYEDVLKRNGMLQGITEPEIDDFLDYVFRTSNLARLCFASGQVCGTRMTSLF
;
A
#
# COMPACT_ATOMS: atom_id res chain seq x y z
N MET A 1 0.03 10.80 4.51
CA MET A 1 0.92 10.81 3.32
C MET A 1 0.39 9.81 2.30
N VAL A 2 0.65 9.96 1.00
CA VAL A 2 0.34 8.94 -0.02
C VAL A 2 1.67 8.43 -0.58
N LEU A 3 1.82 7.12 -0.78
CA LEU A 3 3.01 6.53 -1.37
C LEU A 3 2.75 6.16 -2.83
N ASP A 4 3.76 6.36 -3.67
CA ASP A 4 3.74 5.86 -5.04
C ASP A 4 4.14 4.38 -5.06
N THR A 5 3.59 3.63 -6.01
CA THR A 5 3.88 2.20 -6.17
C THR A 5 5.36 1.94 -6.45
N ASN A 6 6.07 2.85 -7.13
CA ASN A 6 7.51 2.74 -7.36
C ASN A 6 8.32 2.79 -6.06
N VAL A 7 7.84 3.53 -5.04
CA VAL A 7 8.50 3.59 -3.74
C VAL A 7 8.41 2.24 -3.04
N LEU A 8 7.25 1.57 -3.12
CA LEU A 8 7.09 0.22 -2.58
C LEU A 8 8.00 -0.78 -3.29
N VAL A 9 8.01 -0.78 -4.63
CA VAL A 9 8.89 -1.66 -5.41
C VAL A 9 10.36 -1.43 -5.05
N ALA A 10 10.79 -0.17 -4.95
CA ALA A 10 12.16 0.18 -4.59
C ALA A 10 12.52 -0.30 -3.16
N ALA A 11 11.58 -0.23 -2.22
CA ALA A 11 11.76 -0.73 -0.86
C ALA A 11 11.95 -2.25 -0.82
N PHE A 12 11.18 -2.99 -1.62
CA PHE A 12 11.32 -4.45 -1.70
C PHE A 12 12.60 -4.90 -2.42
N ARG A 13 13.08 -4.14 -3.41
CA ARG A 13 14.31 -4.46 -4.15
C ARG A 13 15.59 -4.15 -3.40
N SER A 14 15.57 -3.29 -2.37
CA SER A 14 16.78 -2.87 -1.67
C SER A 14 16.57 -2.63 -0.19
N LYS A 15 17.25 -3.40 0.67
CA LYS A 15 17.21 -3.27 2.14
C LYS A 15 18.09 -2.14 2.71
N ARG A 16 18.63 -1.25 1.86
CA ARG A 16 19.57 -0.17 2.26
C ARG A 16 19.18 1.21 1.72
N GLY A 17 18.08 1.33 0.99
CA GLY A 17 17.64 2.58 0.35
C GLY A 17 16.70 3.40 1.21
N ALA A 18 16.54 4.69 0.88
CA ALA A 18 15.60 5.60 1.55
C ALA A 18 14.16 5.08 1.50
N SER A 19 13.75 4.44 0.40
CA SER A 19 12.41 3.82 0.28
C SER A 19 12.20 2.69 1.29
N TYR A 20 13.24 1.90 1.59
CA TYR A 20 13.16 0.83 2.59
C TYR A 20 12.99 1.41 4.00
N GLU A 21 13.78 2.42 4.36
CA GLU A 21 13.62 3.10 5.64
C GLU A 21 12.26 3.80 5.76
N LEU A 22 11.75 4.38 4.67
CA LEU A 22 10.42 4.97 4.63
C LEU A 22 9.33 3.93 4.91
N VAL A 23 9.37 2.78 4.22
CA VAL A 23 8.43 1.67 4.43
C VAL A 23 8.55 1.11 5.85
N ARG A 24 9.75 0.99 6.42
CA ARG A 24 9.96 0.58 7.82
C ARG A 24 9.47 1.59 8.86
N SER A 25 9.22 2.83 8.45
CA SER A 25 8.64 3.85 9.31
C SER A 25 7.11 3.85 9.30
N ILE A 26 6.47 3.08 8.40
CA ILE A 26 5.01 2.87 8.42
C ILE A 26 4.61 2.29 9.79
N GLY A 27 3.48 2.77 10.32
CA GLY A 27 2.97 2.36 11.63
C GLY A 27 3.62 3.08 12.83
N ARG A 28 4.59 3.98 12.61
CA ARG A 28 5.09 4.88 13.66
C ARG A 28 4.11 6.03 13.90
N ALA A 29 4.14 6.61 15.10
CA ALA A 29 3.19 7.66 15.50
C ALA A 29 3.37 9.00 14.76
N ASP A 30 4.53 9.20 14.12
CA ASP A 30 4.93 10.48 13.53
C ASP A 30 4.14 10.83 12.26
N TRP A 31 3.62 9.83 11.54
CA TRP A 31 2.81 10.02 10.35
C TRP A 31 1.95 8.79 10.05
N ARG A 32 0.88 8.98 9.26
CA ARG A 32 0.04 7.87 8.77
C ARG A 32 -0.03 7.86 7.26
N LEU A 33 0.01 6.67 6.68
CA LEU A 33 -0.24 6.45 5.27
C LEU A 33 -1.74 6.58 5.00
N ASN A 34 -2.09 7.22 3.88
CA ASN A 34 -3.44 7.36 3.38
C ASN A 34 -3.53 6.49 2.12
N VAL A 35 -4.37 5.45 2.17
CA VAL A 35 -4.53 4.50 1.06
C VAL A 35 -5.99 4.50 0.65
N SER A 36 -6.27 4.54 -0.64
CA SER A 36 -7.64 4.37 -1.18
C SER A 36 -7.82 2.94 -1.67
N VAL A 37 -9.08 2.53 -1.90
CA VAL A 37 -9.36 1.21 -2.50
C VAL A 37 -8.66 1.05 -3.86
N ALA A 38 -8.65 2.09 -4.68
CA ALA A 38 -7.97 2.06 -5.97
C ALA A 38 -6.45 1.86 -5.83
N LEU A 39 -5.81 2.56 -4.88
CA LEU A 39 -4.37 2.40 -4.61
C LEU A 39 -4.05 1.03 -4.03
N ALA A 40 -4.92 0.47 -3.17
CA ALA A 40 -4.72 -0.87 -2.62
C ALA A 40 -4.69 -1.93 -3.73
N LEU A 41 -5.63 -1.87 -4.68
CA LEU A 41 -5.67 -2.75 -5.84
C LEU A 41 -4.46 -2.55 -6.77
N GLU A 42 -4.02 -1.31 -6.96
CA GLU A 42 -2.82 -1.01 -7.74
C GLU A 42 -1.56 -1.60 -7.10
N TYR A 43 -1.41 -1.46 -5.77
CA TYR A 43 -0.28 -2.03 -5.04
C TYR A 43 -0.23 -3.54 -5.19
N GLU A 44 -1.38 -4.22 -5.02
CA GLU A 44 -1.47 -5.66 -5.19
C GLU A 44 -1.08 -6.08 -6.62
N ASP A 45 -1.69 -5.48 -7.64
CA ASP A 45 -1.44 -5.81 -9.04
C ASP A 45 0.04 -5.59 -9.43
N VAL A 46 0.65 -4.51 -8.96
CA VAL A 46 2.05 -4.21 -9.30
C VAL A 46 3.03 -5.08 -8.54
N LEU A 47 2.85 -5.30 -7.22
CA LEU A 47 3.80 -6.08 -6.43
C LEU A 47 3.76 -7.56 -6.80
N LYS A 48 2.57 -8.12 -7.11
CA LYS A 48 2.40 -9.51 -7.54
C LYS A 48 2.71 -9.73 -9.03
N ARG A 49 3.00 -8.67 -9.79
CA ARG A 49 3.31 -8.80 -11.21
C ARG A 49 4.56 -9.67 -11.43
N ASN A 50 4.44 -10.71 -12.24
CA ASN A 50 5.53 -11.64 -12.55
C ASN A 50 6.82 -10.90 -12.93
N GLY A 51 7.92 -11.24 -12.24
CA GLY A 51 9.23 -10.65 -12.46
C GLY A 51 9.44 -9.25 -11.86
N MET A 52 8.44 -8.67 -11.19
CA MET A 52 8.57 -7.36 -10.57
C MET A 52 9.46 -7.40 -9.33
N LEU A 53 9.23 -8.37 -8.46
CA LEU A 53 10.02 -8.64 -7.27
C LEU A 53 10.69 -10.01 -7.40
N GLN A 54 12.00 -10.06 -7.18
CA GLN A 54 12.77 -11.31 -7.24
C GLN A 54 13.03 -11.83 -5.83
N GLY A 55 12.72 -13.11 -5.59
CA GLY A 55 12.97 -13.75 -4.30
C GLY A 55 12.02 -13.34 -3.17
N ILE A 56 10.85 -12.79 -3.51
CA ILE A 56 9.75 -12.51 -2.59
C ILE A 56 8.52 -13.28 -3.09
N THR A 57 7.88 -14.00 -2.19
CA THR A 57 6.71 -14.83 -2.49
C THR A 57 5.41 -14.02 -2.40
N GLU A 58 4.35 -14.44 -3.10
CA GLU A 58 3.04 -13.77 -3.00
C GLU A 58 2.50 -13.68 -1.57
N PRO A 59 2.59 -14.74 -0.72
CA PRO A 59 2.20 -14.63 0.68
C PRO A 59 2.98 -13.58 1.49
N GLU A 60 4.28 -13.40 1.21
CA GLU A 60 5.06 -12.34 1.86
C GLU A 60 4.61 -10.94 1.43
N ILE A 61 4.12 -10.81 0.18
CA ILE A 61 3.53 -9.56 -0.32
C ILE A 61 2.18 -9.32 0.36
N ASP A 62 1.35 -10.36 0.51
CA ASP A 62 0.06 -10.28 1.19
C ASP A 62 0.21 -9.87 2.65
N ASP A 63 1.10 -10.52 3.40
CA ASP A 63 1.40 -10.18 4.79
C ASP A 63 1.83 -8.71 4.95
N PHE A 64 2.63 -8.22 4.00
CA PHE A 64 3.06 -6.83 3.96
C PHE A 64 1.89 -5.88 3.68
N LEU A 65 1.09 -6.16 2.66
CA LEU A 65 -0.06 -5.33 2.28
C LEU A 65 -1.09 -5.27 3.40
N ASP A 66 -1.38 -6.39 4.06
CA ASP A 66 -2.25 -6.46 5.23
C ASP A 66 -1.74 -5.59 6.38
N TYR A 67 -0.44 -5.67 6.66
CA TYR A 67 0.18 -4.79 7.66
C TYR A 67 0.02 -3.30 7.30
N VAL A 68 0.30 -2.94 6.05
CA VAL A 68 0.17 -1.57 5.56
C VAL A 68 -1.28 -1.09 5.67
N PHE A 69 -2.25 -1.87 5.19
CA PHE A 69 -3.66 -1.47 5.20
C PHE A 69 -4.20 -1.34 6.63
N ARG A 70 -3.82 -2.25 7.53
CA ARG A 70 -4.19 -2.17 8.95
C ARG A 70 -3.62 -0.95 9.66
N THR A 71 -2.46 -0.45 9.24
CA THR A 71 -1.79 0.70 9.85
C THR A 71 -2.04 2.02 9.12
N SER A 72 -2.78 1.98 8.01
CA SER A 72 -3.10 3.14 7.18
C SER A 72 -4.48 3.71 7.50
N ASN A 73 -4.66 4.99 7.20
CA ASN A 73 -5.98 5.57 7.09
C ASN A 73 -6.55 5.25 5.70
N LEU A 74 -7.77 4.71 5.67
CA LEU A 74 -8.48 4.54 4.41
C LEU A 74 -8.96 5.91 3.92
N ALA A 75 -8.31 6.39 2.87
CA ALA A 75 -8.65 7.65 2.23
C ALA A 75 -9.75 7.44 1.20
N ARG A 76 -10.82 8.22 1.35
CA ARG A 76 -11.87 8.33 0.36
C ARG A 76 -11.35 9.18 -0.79
N LEU A 77 -10.92 8.57 -1.89
CA LEU A 77 -10.75 9.32 -3.13
C LEU A 77 -12.15 9.67 -3.63
N CYS A 78 -12.59 10.89 -3.33
CA CYS A 78 -13.73 11.49 -4.00
C CYS A 78 -13.24 12.00 -5.36
N PHE A 79 -13.57 11.29 -6.44
CA PHE A 79 -13.48 11.88 -7.77
C PHE A 79 -14.49 13.04 -7.82
N ALA A 80 -14.03 14.27 -8.05
CA ALA A 80 -14.90 15.44 -8.15
C ALA A 80 -15.66 15.43 -9.50
N SER A 81 -16.66 14.55 -9.59
CA SER A 81 -17.74 14.58 -10.56
C SER A 81 -18.95 13.93 -9.90
N GLY A 82 -19.66 14.72 -9.09
CA GLY A 82 -20.99 14.46 -8.52
C GLY A 82 -21.38 13.02 -8.12
N GLN A 83 -21.44 12.78 -6.81
CA GLN A 83 -22.38 11.91 -6.06
C GLN A 83 -21.77 10.84 -5.09
N VAL A 84 -22.09 11.04 -3.80
CA VAL A 84 -22.34 10.14 -2.63
C VAL A 84 -21.63 8.78 -2.59
N CYS A 85 -20.67 8.48 -1.70
CA CYS A 85 -20.74 8.23 -0.23
C CYS A 85 -21.52 6.98 0.22
N GLY A 86 -20.93 5.78 0.00
CA GLY A 86 -21.37 4.52 0.60
C GLY A 86 -20.21 3.79 1.31
N THR A 87 -20.49 3.25 2.49
CA THR A 87 -19.53 2.67 3.46
C THR A 87 -19.64 1.15 3.54
N ARG A 88 -18.50 0.45 3.41
CA ARG A 88 -17.99 -0.68 4.23
C ARG A 88 -17.12 -1.60 3.38
N MET A 89 -15.82 -1.60 3.66
CA MET A 89 -14.89 -2.64 3.22
C MET A 89 -14.30 -3.31 4.46
N THR A 90 -15.19 -3.83 5.32
CA THR A 90 -14.83 -4.64 6.50
C THR A 90 -14.89 -6.13 6.20
N SER A 91 -14.97 -6.54 4.93
CA SER A 91 -15.18 -7.94 4.54
C SER A 91 -14.41 -8.38 3.29
N LEU A 92 -13.35 -7.67 2.91
CA LEU A 92 -12.48 -8.03 1.77
C LEU A 92 -11.03 -8.32 2.15
N PHE A 93 -10.70 -8.26 3.44
CA PHE A 93 -9.46 -8.75 4.03
C PHE A 93 -9.80 -9.45 5.34
#